data_AF-A0A3A5JYV0-F1
#
_entry.id   AF-A0A3A5JYV0-F1
#
_cell.length_a   1.000
_cell.length_b   1.000
_cell.length_c   1.000
_cell.angle_alpha   90.00
_cell.angle_beta   90.00
_cell.angle_gamma   90.00
#
_symmetry.space_group_name_H-M   'P 1'
#
loop_
_entity.id
_entity.type
_entity.pdbx_description
1 polymer ?
#
loop_
_entity_poly.entity_id
_entity_poly.type
_entity_poly.pdbx_seq_one_letter_code
_entity_poly.pdbx_strand_id
1 'polypeptide(L)'
;ELFVRLQGVKRTIGMSFRLPLSQLELADVLGLSVVHMNRVIAALRNIGVIGWANHTVTILDWERLVQIAEFDPTYLSMSREPR
;
A
#
# COMPACT_ATOMS: atom_id res chain seq x y z
N GLU A 1 -5.04 1.97 -1.91
CA GLU A 1 -4.81 3.39 -2.26
C GLU A 1 -3.40 3.75 -2.76
N LEU A 2 -2.36 3.74 -1.93
CA LEU A 2 -1.03 4.29 -2.28
C LEU A 2 -0.48 3.76 -3.61
N PHE A 3 -0.60 2.45 -3.85
CA PHE A 3 -0.21 1.83 -5.11
C PHE A 3 -0.90 2.47 -6.31
N VAL A 4 -2.23 2.66 -6.25
CA VAL A 4 -3.02 3.23 -7.36
C VAL A 4 -2.62 4.68 -7.64
N ARG A 5 -2.41 5.48 -6.59
CA ARG A 5 -1.92 6.86 -6.75
C ARG A 5 -0.54 6.88 -7.42
N LEU A 6 0.39 6.06 -6.95
CA LEU A 6 1.75 5.99 -7.50
C LEU A 6 1.75 5.42 -8.92
N GLN A 7 0.85 4.49 -9.24
CA GLN A 7 0.67 3.94 -10.58
C GLN A 7 0.20 5.04 -11.54
N GLY A 8 -0.74 5.88 -11.11
CA GLY A 8 -1.22 7.03 -11.89
C GLY A 8 -0.13 8.02 -12.31
N VAL A 9 0.93 8.16 -11.49
CA VAL A 9 2.10 9.02 -11.76
C VAL A 9 3.35 8.25 -12.20
N LYS A 10 3.20 6.97 -12.60
CA LYS A 10 4.29 6.10 -13.11
C LYS A 10 5.46 5.94 -12.12
N ARG A 11 5.17 5.85 -10.82
CA ARG A 11 6.15 5.59 -9.74
C ARG A 11 6.10 4.16 -9.21
N THR A 12 5.55 3.24 -10.00
CA THR A 12 5.54 1.80 -9.73
C THR A 12 6.40 1.06 -10.75
N ILE A 13 6.90 -0.10 -10.37
CA ILE A 13 7.56 -1.07 -11.25
C ILE A 13 6.75 -2.36 -11.15
N GLY A 14 5.92 -2.64 -12.16
CA GLY A 14 4.93 -3.70 -12.09
C GLY A 14 4.01 -3.52 -10.88
N MET A 15 3.93 -4.56 -10.03
CA MET A 15 3.15 -4.58 -8.80
C MET A 15 3.91 -4.08 -7.57
N SER A 16 5.05 -3.41 -7.76
CA SER A 16 5.90 -2.92 -6.69
C SER A 16 6.02 -1.40 -6.67
N PHE A 17 6.17 -0.83 -5.48
CA PHE A 17 6.43 0.59 -5.29
C PHE A 17 7.34 0.83 -4.10
N ARG A 18 8.12 1.91 -4.16
CA ARG A 18 8.96 2.34 -3.04
C ARG A 18 8.12 3.12 -2.04
N LEU A 19 8.20 2.69 -0.77
CA LEU A 19 7.63 3.39 0.37
C LEU A 19 8.78 3.68 1.35
N PRO A 20 9.38 4.89 1.28
CA PRO A 20 10.57 5.25 2.07
C PRO A 20 10.20 5.61 3.52
N LEU A 21 9.25 4.88 4.10
CA LEU A 21 8.84 4.99 5.49
C LEU A 21 8.97 3.61 6.14
N SER A 22 9.50 3.60 7.35
CA SER A 22 9.44 2.45 8.24
C SER A 22 8.00 2.22 8.74
N GLN A 23 7.74 1.03 9.30
CA GLN A 23 6.46 0.74 9.94
C GLN A 23 6.19 1.68 11.12
N LEU A 24 7.23 2.12 11.82
CA LEU A 24 7.13 3.10 12.90
C LEU A 24 6.65 4.45 12.37
N GLU A 25 7.29 4.98 11.33
CA GLU A 25 6.91 6.26 10.73
C GLU A 25 5.50 6.21 10.13
N LEU A 26 5.12 5.08 9.52
CA LEU A 26 3.75 4.90 9.03
C LEU A 26 2.72 4.84 10.15
N ALA A 27 3.06 4.21 11.28
CA ALA A 27 2.16 4.17 12.43
C ALA A 27 1.91 5.58 12.97
N ASP A 28 2.98 6.38 13.09
CA ASP A 28 2.91 7.78 13.51
C ASP A 28 2.06 8.63 12.56
N VAL A 29 2.33 8.56 11.24
CA VAL A 29 1.58 9.30 10.21
C VAL A 29 0.09 8.94 10.19
N LEU A 30 -0.25 7.68 10.47
CA LEU A 30 -1.64 7.19 10.45
C LEU A 30 -2.33 7.28 11.81
N GLY A 31 -1.65 7.77 12.86
CA GLY A 31 -2.20 7.80 14.22
C GLY A 31 -2.48 6.42 14.81
N LEU A 32 -1.79 5.38 14.32
CA LEU A 32 -1.90 4.00 14.78
C LEU A 32 -0.78 3.67 15.77
N SER A 33 -1.03 2.74 16.68
CA SER A 33 0.07 2.21 17.49
C SER A 33 1.00 1.34 16.63
N VAL A 34 2.30 1.36 16.95
CA VAL A 34 3.32 0.54 16.26
C VAL A 34 2.97 -0.94 16.30
N VAL A 35 2.45 -1.43 17.43
CA VAL A 35 2.01 -2.83 17.56
C VAL A 35 0.82 -3.15 16.67
N HIS A 36 -0.11 -2.21 16.47
CA HIS A 36 -1.23 -2.40 15.56
C HIS A 36 -0.75 -2.42 14.10
N MET A 37 0.11 -1.47 13.72
CA MET A 37 0.74 -1.45 12.40
C MET A 37 1.48 -2.76 12.09
N ASN A 38 2.33 -3.23 13.01
CA ASN A 38 3.07 -4.47 12.84
C ASN A 38 2.13 -5.68 12.67
N ARG A 39 1.03 -5.75 13.43
CA ARG A 39 0.03 -6.81 13.31
C ARG A 39 -0.66 -6.80 11.94
N VAL A 40 -1.03 -5.63 11.43
CA VAL A 40 -1.67 -5.49 10.11
C VAL A 40 -0.70 -5.94 9.00
N ILE A 41 0.53 -5.43 9.00
CA ILE A 41 1.53 -5.81 7.98
C ILE A 41 1.88 -7.30 8.06
N ALA A 42 2.04 -7.85 9.28
CA ALA A 42 2.28 -9.27 9.46
C ALA A 42 1.12 -10.12 8.95
N ALA A 43 -0.14 -9.73 9.22
CA ALA A 43 -1.31 -10.43 8.71
C ALA A 43 -1.35 -10.44 7.17
N LEU A 44 -1.14 -9.30 6.52
CA LEU A 44 -1.13 -9.21 5.05
C LEU A 44 0.02 -10.03 4.43
N ARG A 45 1.19 -10.06 5.07
CA ARG A 45 2.30 -10.93 4.64
C ARG A 45 2.00 -12.41 4.83
N ASN A 46 1.41 -12.80 5.96
CA ASN A 46 1.07 -14.20 6.26
C ASN A 46 -0.02 -14.74 5.32
N ILE A 47 -0.96 -13.89 4.90
CA ILE A 47 -1.98 -14.23 3.91
C ILE A 47 -1.39 -14.29 2.49
N GLY A 48 -0.17 -13.76 2.30
CA GLY A 48 0.54 -13.80 1.02
C GLY A 48 0.07 -12.76 0.01
N VAL A 49 -0.61 -11.69 0.45
CA VAL A 49 -1.11 -10.64 -0.46
C VAL A 49 -0.10 -9.52 -0.70
N ILE A 50 0.85 -9.34 0.22
CA ILE A 50 1.96 -8.37 0.07
C ILE A 50 3.31 -8.98 0.47
N GLY A 51 4.36 -8.49 -0.16
CA GLY A 51 5.74 -8.54 0.29
C GLY A 51 6.23 -7.16 0.71
N TRP A 52 7.10 -7.12 1.71
CA TRP A 52 7.77 -5.88 2.13
C TRP A 52 9.24 -6.16 2.43
N ALA A 53 10.13 -5.55 1.65
CA ALA A 53 11.57 -5.62 1.86
C ALA A 53 12.23 -4.34 1.32
N ASN A 54 13.31 -3.89 1.94
CA ASN A 54 14.15 -2.77 1.45
C ASN A 54 13.32 -1.52 1.04
N HIS A 55 12.40 -1.08 1.91
CA HIS A 55 11.49 0.04 1.64
C HIS A 55 10.66 -0.10 0.36
N THR A 56 10.44 -1.33 -0.10
CA THR A 56 9.65 -1.65 -1.28
C THR A 56 8.51 -2.56 -0.87
N VAL A 57 7.30 -2.15 -1.24
CA VAL A 57 6.09 -2.96 -1.10
C VAL A 57 5.81 -3.59 -2.45
N THR A 58 5.62 -4.90 -2.45
CA THR A 58 5.23 -5.68 -3.64
C THR A 58 3.87 -6.28 -3.38
N ILE A 59 2.91 -6.03 -4.27
CA ILE A 59 1.62 -6.67 -4.23
C ILE A 59 1.75 -8.03 -4.92
N LEU A 60 1.43 -9.10 -4.20
CA LEU A 60 1.55 -10.48 -4.68
C LEU A 60 0.22 -10.99 -5.24
N ASP A 61 -0.89 -10.52 -4.68
CA ASP A 61 -2.25 -10.85 -5.11
C ASP A 61 -3.11 -9.58 -5.01
N TRP A 62 -3.34 -8.95 -6.16
CA TRP A 62 -4.08 -7.69 -6.25
C TRP A 62 -5.55 -7.86 -5.88
N GLU A 63 -6.21 -8.88 -6.45
CA GLU A 63 -7.64 -9.08 -6.25
C GLU A 63 -7.96 -9.34 -4.79
N ARG A 64 -7.20 -10.22 -4.15
CA ARG A 64 -7.38 -10.54 -2.74
C ARG A 64 -7.04 -9.35 -1.84
N LEU A 65 -6.01 -8.57 -2.18
CA LEU A 65 -5.66 -7.37 -1.43
C LEU A 65 -6.79 -6.32 -1.48
N VAL A 66 -7.41 -6.12 -2.65
CA VAL A 66 -8.56 -5.21 -2.82
C VAL A 66 -9.76 -5.66 -1.99
N GLN A 67 -10.05 -6.97 -1.99
CA GLN A 67 -11.14 -7.53 -1.17
C GLN A 67 -10.91 -7.33 0.33
N ILE A 68 -9.71 -7.61 0.83
CA ILE A 68 -9.37 -7.43 2.26
C ILE A 68 -9.42 -5.96 2.67
N ALA A 69 -8.97 -5.07 1.78
CA ALA A 69 -8.91 -3.63 2.05
C ALA A 69 -10.26 -2.93 1.84
N GLU A 70 -11.30 -3.64 1.39
CA GLU A 70 -12.59 -3.07 0.95
C GLU A 70 -12.39 -1.86 0.02
N PHE A 71 -11.37 -1.94 -0.83
CA PHE A 71 -10.89 -0.79 -1.57
C PHE A 71 -11.71 -0.58 -2.85
N ASP A 72 -12.36 0.58 -2.96
CA ASP A 72 -13.05 1.01 -4.18
C ASP A 72 -12.26 2.13 -4.88
N PRO A 73 -11.65 1.91 -6.06
CA PRO A 73 -10.89 2.96 -6.74
C PRO A 73 -11.74 4.18 -7.18
N THR A 74 -13.07 4.08 -7.20
CA THR A 74 -13.94 5.18 -7.64
C THR A 74 -13.83 6.42 -6.75
N TYR A 75 -13.58 6.28 -5.44
CA TYR A 75 -13.41 7.44 -4.55
C TYR A 75 -12.15 8.25 -4.88
N LEU A 76 -11.16 7.63 -5.54
CA LEU A 76 -9.93 8.33 -5.89
C LEU A 76 -10.12 9.39 -6.95
N SER A 77 -11.29 9.45 -7.62
CA SER A 77 -11.70 10.49 -8.56
C SER A 77 -10.52 11.07 -9.34
N MET A 78 -9.72 10.17 -9.94
CA MET A 78 -8.39 10.47 -10.49
C MET A 78 -8.53 11.29 -11.78
N SER A 79 -8.96 12.54 -11.60
CA SER A 79 -8.95 13.58 -12.59
C SER A 79 -7.49 13.90 -12.83
N ARG A 80 -6.97 13.46 -13.97
CA ARG A 80 -5.67 13.88 -14.46
C ARG A 80 -5.76 15.39 -14.70
N GLU A 81 -5.37 16.21 -13.73
CA GLU A 81 -5.11 17.62 -14.02
C GLU A 81 -3.86 17.68 -14.90
N PRO A 82 -3.97 18.16 -16.15
CA PRO A 82 -2.80 18.44 -16.96
C PRO A 82 -2.09 19.64 -16.33
N ARG A 83 -0.86 19.44 -15.85
CA ARG A 83 0.11 20.52 -15.64
C ARG A 83 1.16 20.45 -16.73
#